data_AF-A0A7J5N093-F1
#
_entry.id   AF-A0A7J5N093-F1
#
_cell.length_a   1.000
_cell.length_b   1.000
_cell.length_c   1.000
_cell.angle_alpha   90.00
_cell.angle_beta   90.00
_cell.angle_gamma   90.00
#
_symmetry.space_group_name_H-M   'P 1'
#
loop_
_entity.id
_entity.type
_entity.pdbx_description
1 polymer ?
#
loop_
_entity_poly.entity_id
_entity_poly.type
_entity_poly.pdbx_seq_one_letter_code
_entity_poly.pdbx_strand_id
1 'polypeptide(L)'
;MARLLIGNIKGPKGDTGPQGKQGVQGPQGPAGATGATGATGAKGEAGQRGETGLPALIITRILSGYWTSACSDFDWQTLSFNRAPVVGEYFFAMTNGGKNLMYAQITATGKNVTFKPVSNTSLVGPKGDKGETGMSVSQAFIAAHPVGSLYWTTSTANPGTTYGGTWKECGTTLPGHIYQRTA
;
A
#
# COMPACT_ATOMS: atom_id res chain seq x y z
N MET A 1 -69.36 110.92 85.60
CA MET A 1 -69.27 109.75 86.51
C MET A 1 -68.19 108.81 85.99
N ALA A 2 -67.18 108.54 86.81
CA ALA A 2 -66.06 107.67 86.46
C ALA A 2 -66.40 106.19 86.72
N ARG A 3 -65.90 105.29 85.86
CA ARG A 3 -65.48 103.95 86.29
C ARG A 3 -64.54 103.33 85.24
N LEU A 4 -63.27 103.21 85.61
CA LEU A 4 -62.28 102.36 84.95
C LEU A 4 -62.23 101.04 85.73
N LEU A 5 -62.41 99.90 85.05
CA LEU A 5 -62.12 98.56 85.56
C LEU A 5 -61.39 97.75 84.48
N ILE A 6 -60.07 97.88 84.54
CA ILE A 6 -59.00 96.88 84.37
C ILE A 6 -59.40 95.52 83.74
N GLY A 7 -58.89 95.29 82.52
CA GLY A 7 -57.98 94.18 82.20
C GLY A 7 -58.52 92.75 82.08
N ASN A 8 -58.78 92.31 80.84
CA ASN A 8 -58.77 90.90 80.42
C ASN A 8 -57.82 90.69 79.23
N ILE A 9 -56.52 90.92 79.45
CA ILE A 9 -55.47 90.71 78.45
C ILE A 9 -55.24 89.20 78.30
N LYS A 10 -55.81 88.57 77.28
CA LYS A 10 -55.41 87.21 76.86
C LYS A 10 -54.36 87.36 75.75
N GLY A 11 -53.15 86.87 76.00
CA GLY A 11 -52.00 87.03 75.11
C GLY A 11 -52.22 86.46 73.70
N PRO A 12 -51.43 86.90 72.70
CA PRO A 12 -51.55 86.43 71.33
C PRO A 12 -51.39 84.91 71.25
N LYS A 13 -52.12 84.29 70.32
CA LYS A 13 -51.96 82.86 70.00
C LYS A 13 -50.51 82.63 69.56
N GLY A 14 -49.84 81.63 70.15
CA GLY A 14 -48.47 81.28 69.77
C GLY A 14 -48.38 80.92 68.29
N ASP A 15 -47.28 81.31 67.66
CA ASP A 15 -47.04 81.11 66.23
C ASP A 15 -47.10 79.61 65.86
N THR A 16 -47.62 79.32 64.66
CA THR A 16 -47.63 77.97 64.10
C THR A 16 -46.19 77.49 63.93
N GLY A 17 -45.89 76.28 64.43
CA GLY A 17 -44.55 75.70 64.31
C GLY A 17 -44.10 75.59 62.84
N PRO A 18 -42.78 75.65 62.58
CA PRO A 18 -42.25 75.61 61.21
C PRO A 18 -42.64 74.30 60.51
N GLN A 19 -42.93 74.40 59.20
CA GLN A 19 -43.21 73.23 58.37
C GLN A 19 -42.00 72.28 58.37
N GLY A 20 -42.26 70.97 58.52
CA GLY A 20 -41.21 69.95 58.50
C GLY A 20 -40.41 69.98 57.19
N LYS A 21 -39.10 69.73 57.28
CA LYS A 21 -38.22 69.68 56.10
C LYS A 21 -38.68 68.57 55.14
N GLN A 22 -38.60 68.84 53.85
CA GLN A 22 -38.87 67.84 52.80
C GLN A 22 -37.93 66.64 52.96
N GLY A 23 -38.48 65.43 52.80
CA GLY A 23 -37.71 64.19 52.89
C GLY A 23 -36.60 64.12 51.85
N VAL A 24 -35.47 63.48 52.20
CA VAL A 24 -34.35 63.27 51.29
C VAL A 24 -34.75 62.33 50.14
N GLN A 25 -34.20 62.59 48.94
CA GLN A 25 -34.38 61.71 47.79
C GLN A 25 -33.79 60.32 48.09
N GLY A 26 -34.50 59.26 47.69
CA GLY A 26 -34.02 57.88 47.86
C GLY A 26 -32.72 57.60 47.09
N PRO A 27 -31.95 56.59 47.52
CA PRO A 27 -30.70 56.22 46.86
C PRO A 27 -30.92 55.76 45.41
N GLN A 28 -29.91 55.95 44.56
CA GLN A 28 -29.90 55.41 43.21
C GLN A 28 -29.99 53.87 43.24
N GLY A 29 -30.77 53.29 42.34
CA GLY A 29 -30.90 51.83 42.22
C GLY A 29 -29.59 51.14 41.81
N PRO A 30 -29.46 49.82 42.05
CA PRO A 30 -28.26 49.06 41.72
C PRO A 30 -27.99 49.05 40.19
N ALA A 31 -26.72 48.88 39.82
CA ALA A 31 -26.34 48.68 38.43
C ALA A 31 -26.95 47.40 37.85
N GLY A 32 -27.33 47.42 36.57
CA GLY A 32 -27.86 46.26 35.86
C GLY A 32 -26.84 45.12 35.74
N ALA A 33 -27.31 43.88 35.59
CA ALA A 33 -26.46 42.72 35.43
C ALA A 33 -25.64 42.78 34.12
N THR A 34 -24.40 42.29 34.16
CA THR A 34 -23.53 42.14 32.98
C THR A 34 -24.18 41.16 31.99
N GLY A 35 -24.15 41.50 30.69
CA GLY A 35 -24.68 40.63 29.63
C GLY A 35 -23.94 39.29 29.53
N ALA A 36 -24.63 38.27 29.01
CA ALA A 36 -24.06 36.93 28.85
C ALA A 36 -22.88 36.92 27.86
N THR A 37 -21.87 36.09 28.13
CA THR A 37 -20.77 35.84 27.20
C THR A 37 -21.29 35.18 25.91
N GLY A 38 -20.81 35.64 24.76
CA GLY A 38 -21.19 35.07 23.46
C GLY A 38 -20.75 33.61 23.30
N ALA A 39 -21.48 32.85 22.48
CA ALA A 39 -21.16 31.45 22.22
C ALA A 39 -19.81 31.28 21.50
N THR A 40 -19.08 30.21 21.83
CA THR A 40 -17.87 29.80 21.09
C THR A 40 -18.21 29.45 19.65
N GLY A 41 -17.42 29.92 18.69
CA GLY A 41 -17.61 29.62 17.27
C GLY A 41 -17.51 28.12 16.96
N ALA A 42 -18.20 27.68 15.92
CA ALA A 42 -18.17 26.29 15.48
C ALA A 42 -16.77 25.88 15.02
N LYS A 43 -16.40 24.62 15.28
CA LYS A 43 -15.18 24.02 14.74
C LYS A 43 -15.26 23.99 13.19
N GLY A 44 -14.18 24.37 12.52
CA GLY A 44 -14.09 24.30 11.06
C GLY A 44 -14.26 22.88 10.52
N GLU A 45 -14.72 22.78 9.27
CA GLU A 45 -14.90 21.50 8.59
C GLU A 45 -13.57 20.77 8.38
N ALA A 46 -13.61 19.44 8.31
CA ALA A 46 -12.45 18.66 7.93
C ALA A 46 -12.05 18.95 6.47
N GLY A 47 -10.75 19.02 6.19
CA GLY A 47 -10.25 19.18 4.82
C GLY A 47 -10.67 18.02 3.92
N GLN A 48 -10.76 18.28 2.61
CA GLN A 48 -11.08 17.25 1.62
C GLN A 48 -10.01 16.15 1.59
N ARG A 49 -10.43 14.90 1.35
CA ARG A 49 -9.52 13.79 1.09
C ARG A 49 -8.71 14.08 -0.18
N GLY A 50 -7.40 13.83 -0.15
CA GLY A 50 -6.53 13.96 -1.33
C GLY A 50 -6.94 13.02 -2.47
N GLU A 51 -6.50 13.33 -3.68
CA GLU A 51 -6.79 12.51 -4.86
C GLU A 51 -6.14 11.11 -4.76
N THR A 52 -6.79 10.12 -5.37
CA THR A 52 -6.21 8.78 -5.52
C THR A 52 -4.97 8.85 -6.41
N GLY A 53 -3.84 8.32 -5.95
CA GLY A 53 -2.61 8.25 -6.75
C GLY A 53 -2.73 7.33 -7.97
N LEU A 54 -1.79 7.46 -8.92
CA LEU A 54 -1.76 6.60 -10.11
C LEU A 54 -1.55 5.12 -9.72
N PRO A 55 -2.10 4.17 -10.49
CA PRO A 55 -1.75 2.76 -10.36
C PRO A 55 -0.24 2.55 -10.55
N ALA A 56 0.29 1.51 -9.90
CA ALA A 56 1.68 1.09 -10.07
C ALA A 56 1.99 0.84 -11.56
N LEU A 57 3.13 1.34 -12.00
CA LEU A 57 3.61 1.13 -13.37
C LEU A 57 4.18 -0.30 -13.47
N ILE A 58 3.56 -1.13 -14.30
CA ILE A 58 3.99 -2.52 -14.50
C ILE A 58 4.11 -2.86 -15.99
N ILE A 59 5.05 -3.75 -16.29
CA ILE A 59 5.18 -4.37 -17.61
C ILE A 59 4.21 -5.55 -17.67
N THR A 60 3.28 -5.54 -18.63
CA THR A 60 2.22 -6.56 -18.71
C THR A 60 2.58 -7.77 -19.58
N ARG A 61 3.72 -7.75 -20.28
CA ARG A 61 4.22 -8.85 -21.13
C ARG A 61 5.71 -9.10 -20.93
N ILE A 62 6.12 -10.37 -20.91
CA ILE A 62 7.53 -10.76 -20.89
C ILE A 62 8.08 -10.60 -22.31
N LEU A 63 9.03 -9.67 -22.51
CA LEU A 63 9.77 -9.55 -23.77
C LEU A 63 10.97 -10.50 -23.75
N SER A 64 10.92 -11.56 -24.55
CA SER A 64 12.07 -12.43 -24.80
C SER A 64 12.84 -11.95 -26.03
N GLY A 65 13.99 -11.28 -25.83
CA GLY A 65 14.89 -10.84 -26.90
C GLY A 65 16.33 -10.70 -26.38
N TYR A 66 17.32 -10.77 -27.27
CA TYR A 66 18.75 -10.63 -26.92
C TYR A 66 19.10 -9.16 -26.65
N TRP A 67 19.66 -8.90 -25.47
CA TRP A 67 19.97 -7.57 -24.95
C TRP A 67 21.42 -7.22 -25.27
N THR A 68 21.68 -6.63 -26.43
CA THR A 68 23.02 -6.11 -26.75
C THR A 68 23.11 -4.67 -26.28
N SER A 69 23.65 -4.47 -25.08
CA SER A 69 24.22 -3.22 -24.53
C SER A 69 23.72 -1.88 -25.10
N ALA A 70 23.05 -1.10 -24.23
CA ALA A 70 22.64 0.29 -24.42
C ALA A 70 21.56 0.53 -25.49
N CYS A 71 20.30 0.21 -25.18
CA CYS A 71 19.17 0.91 -25.80
C CYS A 71 18.40 1.66 -24.71
N SER A 72 18.54 2.98 -24.71
CA SER A 72 17.78 3.92 -23.89
C SER A 72 16.35 4.13 -24.40
N ASP A 73 15.93 3.36 -25.41
CA ASP A 73 14.89 3.79 -26.32
C ASP A 73 13.90 2.65 -26.62
N PHE A 74 12.80 2.61 -25.86
CA PHE A 74 11.68 1.73 -26.13
C PHE A 74 10.39 2.50 -26.37
N ASP A 75 9.65 2.14 -27.41
CA ASP A 75 8.23 2.50 -27.49
C ASP A 75 7.47 1.85 -26.32
N TRP A 76 6.73 2.66 -25.56
CA TRP A 76 6.01 2.20 -24.37
C TRP A 76 4.96 1.13 -24.71
N GLN A 77 4.43 1.13 -25.94
CA GLN A 77 3.52 0.08 -26.44
C GLN A 77 4.26 -1.25 -26.62
N THR A 78 5.52 -1.19 -27.04
CA THR A 78 6.38 -2.38 -27.18
C THR A 78 6.74 -2.98 -25.82
N LEU A 79 6.98 -2.13 -24.80
CA LEU A 79 7.15 -2.58 -23.41
C LEU A 79 5.85 -3.01 -22.72
N SER A 80 4.69 -2.84 -23.37
CA SER A 80 3.39 -3.21 -22.82
C SER A 80 3.17 -2.66 -21.41
N PHE A 81 3.57 -1.41 -21.16
CA PHE A 81 3.21 -0.76 -19.90
C PHE A 81 1.69 -0.62 -19.80
N ASN A 82 1.14 -0.75 -18.59
CA ASN A 82 -0.29 -0.59 -18.34
C ASN A 82 -0.81 0.85 -18.58
N ARG A 83 0.10 1.83 -18.68
CA ARG A 83 -0.17 3.23 -19.06
C ARG A 83 1.12 3.89 -19.54
N ALA A 84 1.00 5.12 -20.06
CA ALA A 84 2.17 5.96 -20.31
C ALA A 84 2.98 6.18 -19.02
N PRO A 85 4.30 5.91 -19.03
CA PRO A 85 5.17 6.16 -17.88
C PRO A 85 5.48 7.65 -17.72
N VAL A 86 5.78 8.09 -16.49
CA VAL A 86 6.33 9.44 -16.23
C VAL A 86 7.72 9.38 -15.61
N VAL A 87 8.52 10.43 -15.82
CA VAL A 87 9.87 10.53 -15.26
C VAL A 87 9.84 10.45 -13.74
N GLY A 88 10.75 9.67 -13.16
CA GLY A 88 10.84 9.44 -11.72
C GLY A 88 10.06 8.21 -11.23
N GLU A 89 9.20 7.62 -12.06
CA GLU A 89 8.50 6.38 -11.71
C GLU A 89 9.44 5.19 -11.65
N TYR A 90 8.97 4.17 -10.94
CA TYR A 90 9.67 2.92 -10.80
C TYR A 90 8.83 1.77 -11.32
N PHE A 91 9.50 0.77 -11.88
CA PHE A 91 8.88 -0.47 -12.32
C PHE A 91 9.78 -1.67 -12.02
N PHE A 92 9.15 -2.85 -12.01
CA PHE A 92 9.83 -4.13 -11.96
C PHE A 92 9.76 -4.82 -13.31
N ALA A 93 10.85 -5.50 -13.69
CA ALA A 93 10.93 -6.24 -14.94
C ALA A 93 11.68 -7.56 -14.74
N MET A 94 11.23 -8.61 -15.43
CA MET A 94 12.01 -9.83 -15.56
C MET A 94 13.02 -9.67 -16.69
N THR A 95 14.28 -10.00 -16.42
CA THR A 95 15.38 -9.93 -17.39
C THR A 95 16.07 -11.30 -17.50
N ASN A 96 17.02 -11.44 -18.43
CA ASN A 96 17.79 -12.69 -18.62
C ASN A 96 16.90 -13.94 -18.80
N GLY A 97 15.91 -13.85 -19.69
CA GLY A 97 14.98 -14.96 -19.95
C GLY A 97 14.09 -15.34 -18.77
N GLY A 98 13.84 -14.42 -17.83
CA GLY A 98 13.02 -14.67 -16.64
C GLY A 98 13.80 -15.04 -15.38
N LYS A 99 15.13 -15.12 -15.45
CA LYS A 99 15.98 -15.57 -14.34
C LYS A 99 16.30 -14.47 -13.34
N ASN A 100 16.07 -13.22 -13.71
CA ASN A 100 16.43 -12.06 -12.89
C ASN A 100 15.24 -11.11 -12.70
N LEU A 101 15.10 -10.56 -11.49
CA LEU A 101 14.19 -9.45 -11.20
C LEU A 101 14.96 -8.14 -11.14
N MET A 102 14.63 -7.23 -12.06
CA MET A 102 15.19 -5.89 -12.12
C MET A 102 14.20 -4.88 -11.53
N TYR A 103 14.73 -3.96 -10.71
CA TYR A 103 14.04 -2.75 -10.28
C TYR A 103 14.70 -1.56 -10.97
N ALA A 104 13.92 -0.72 -11.65
CA ALA A 104 14.45 0.37 -12.46
C ALA A 104 13.61 1.65 -12.30
N GLN A 105 14.28 2.80 -12.46
CA GLN A 105 13.66 4.12 -12.45
C GLN A 105 13.58 4.67 -13.88
N ILE A 106 12.45 5.27 -14.24
CA ILE A 106 12.27 6.01 -15.49
C ILE A 106 13.02 7.34 -15.41
N THR A 107 13.93 7.57 -16.35
CA THR A 107 14.76 8.79 -16.40
C THR A 107 14.39 9.74 -17.53
N ALA A 108 13.74 9.23 -18.58
CA ALA A 108 13.20 10.05 -19.67
C ALA A 108 11.99 9.35 -20.32
N THR A 109 11.04 10.15 -20.82
CA THR A 109 9.81 9.68 -21.45
C THR A 109 9.54 10.45 -22.75
N GLY A 110 8.94 9.78 -23.74
CA GLY A 110 8.62 10.34 -25.05
C GLY A 110 8.09 9.26 -25.97
N LYS A 111 8.41 9.32 -27.28
CA LYS A 111 8.26 8.15 -28.17
C LYS A 111 9.03 6.94 -27.64
N ASN A 112 10.15 7.22 -27.00
CA ASN A 112 11.06 6.26 -26.40
C ASN A 112 11.13 6.49 -24.88
N VAL A 113 11.19 5.41 -24.10
CA VAL A 113 11.30 5.43 -22.65
C VAL A 113 12.71 4.99 -22.24
N THR A 114 13.40 5.85 -21.48
CA THR A 114 14.71 5.54 -20.91
C THR A 114 14.58 5.22 -19.42
N PHE A 115 15.30 4.21 -18.97
CA PHE A 115 15.35 3.83 -17.57
C PHE A 115 16.76 3.54 -17.08
N LYS A 116 16.97 3.73 -15.78
CA LYS A 116 18.20 3.38 -15.07
C LYS A 116 17.91 2.18 -14.16
N PRO A 117 18.63 1.05 -14.30
CA PRO A 117 18.57 -0.04 -13.34
C PRO A 117 19.01 0.45 -11.96
N VAL A 118 18.17 0.21 -10.96
CA VAL A 118 18.46 0.47 -9.54
C VAL A 118 19.01 -0.80 -8.89
N SER A 119 18.41 -1.96 -9.19
CA SER A 119 18.94 -3.26 -8.81
C SER A 119 18.58 -4.32 -9.85
N ASN A 120 19.38 -5.40 -9.89
CA ASN A 120 19.12 -6.56 -10.73
C ASN A 120 19.50 -7.81 -9.94
N THR A 121 18.50 -8.53 -9.45
CA THR A 121 18.65 -9.66 -8.53
C THR A 121 18.42 -10.97 -9.27
N SER A 122 19.35 -11.91 -9.16
CA SER A 122 19.11 -13.28 -9.61
C SER A 122 17.99 -13.91 -8.79
N LEU A 123 16.93 -14.36 -9.45
CA LEU A 123 15.88 -15.19 -8.85
C LEU A 123 16.31 -16.66 -8.77
N VAL A 124 17.41 -17.02 -9.43
CA VAL A 124 18.03 -18.33 -9.31
C VAL A 124 18.90 -18.33 -8.06
N GLY A 125 18.51 -19.11 -7.05
CA GLY A 125 19.35 -19.38 -5.87
C GLY A 125 20.57 -20.22 -6.24
N PRO A 126 21.48 -20.50 -5.27
CA PRO A 126 22.49 -21.53 -5.48
C PRO A 126 21.77 -22.78 -5.96
N LYS A 127 22.27 -23.32 -7.07
CA LYS A 127 21.76 -24.54 -7.70
C LYS A 127 21.58 -25.59 -6.61
N GLY A 128 20.33 -25.93 -6.27
CA GLY A 128 20.07 -27.19 -5.57
C GLY A 128 20.64 -28.33 -6.43
N ASP A 129 20.92 -29.49 -5.87
CA ASP A 129 21.70 -30.57 -6.52
C ASP A 129 21.27 -30.92 -7.97
N LYS A 130 20.06 -30.52 -8.40
CA LYS A 130 19.45 -30.76 -9.70
C LYS A 130 19.11 -29.50 -10.54
N GLY A 131 19.93 -28.46 -10.55
CA GLY A 131 19.70 -27.29 -11.43
C GLY A 131 19.84 -27.54 -12.95
N GLU A 132 18.93 -26.94 -13.73
CA GLU A 132 18.79 -26.80 -15.21
C GLU A 132 18.95 -28.00 -16.13
N THR A 133 19.66 -29.06 -15.76
CA THR A 133 19.55 -30.36 -16.43
C THR A 133 18.88 -31.31 -15.47
N GLY A 134 17.58 -31.54 -15.68
CA GLY A 134 16.92 -32.72 -15.12
C GLY A 134 17.71 -33.99 -15.45
N MET A 135 17.31 -35.12 -14.85
CA MET A 135 17.94 -36.41 -15.19
C MET A 135 17.96 -36.57 -16.71
N SER A 136 19.10 -36.93 -17.29
CA SER A 136 19.16 -37.34 -18.69
C SER A 136 18.18 -38.50 -18.91
N VAL A 137 17.77 -38.74 -20.16
CA VAL A 137 16.85 -39.86 -20.47
C VAL A 137 17.38 -41.17 -19.91
N SER A 138 18.69 -41.42 -20.03
CA SER A 138 19.36 -42.59 -19.43
C SER A 138 19.28 -42.59 -17.90
N GLN A 139 19.54 -41.45 -17.25
CA GLN A 139 19.44 -41.35 -15.78
C GLN A 139 18.00 -41.56 -15.27
N ALA A 140 17.00 -40.99 -15.96
CA ALA A 140 15.60 -41.14 -15.61
C ALA A 140 15.13 -42.58 -15.84
N PHE A 141 15.55 -43.21 -16.94
CA PHE A 141 15.25 -44.60 -17.25
C PHE A 141 15.83 -45.54 -16.18
N ILE A 142 17.08 -45.34 -15.78
CA ILE A 142 17.72 -46.15 -14.74
C ILE A 142 17.11 -45.91 -13.36
N ALA A 143 16.69 -44.69 -13.06
CA ALA A 143 15.97 -44.38 -11.83
C ALA A 143 14.57 -45.04 -11.79
N ALA A 144 13.88 -45.13 -12.92
CA ALA A 144 12.57 -45.78 -13.02
C ALA A 144 12.64 -47.32 -12.97
N HIS A 145 13.81 -47.90 -13.26
CA HIS A 145 14.03 -49.33 -13.28
C HIS A 145 15.05 -49.73 -12.20
N PRO A 146 14.65 -49.89 -10.93
CA PRO A 146 15.55 -50.40 -9.89
C PRO A 146 16.05 -51.82 -10.21
N VAL A 147 17.14 -52.24 -9.58
CA VAL A 147 17.68 -53.61 -9.73
C VAL A 147 16.59 -54.63 -9.36
N GLY A 148 16.43 -55.64 -10.21
CA GLY A 148 15.38 -56.66 -10.13
C GLY A 148 14.14 -56.37 -10.98
N SER A 149 13.94 -55.11 -11.44
CA SER A 149 12.82 -54.76 -12.32
C SER A 149 12.93 -55.41 -13.71
N LEU A 150 11.78 -55.63 -14.34
CA LEU A 150 11.67 -56.16 -15.69
C LEU A 150 11.32 -55.04 -16.67
N TYR A 151 11.90 -55.10 -17.87
CA TYR A 151 11.65 -54.19 -18.98
C TYR A 151 11.31 -54.99 -20.23
N TRP A 152 10.15 -54.74 -20.84
CA TRP A 152 9.74 -55.37 -22.10
C TRP A 152 9.98 -54.43 -23.27
N THR A 153 10.45 -54.98 -24.39
CA THR A 153 10.70 -54.24 -25.64
C THR A 153 10.54 -55.16 -26.85
N THR A 154 10.19 -54.60 -28.01
CA THR A 154 10.23 -55.32 -29.28
C THR A 154 11.61 -55.32 -29.93
N SER A 155 12.55 -54.51 -29.41
CA SER A 155 13.93 -54.45 -29.87
C SER A 155 14.76 -55.63 -29.35
N THR A 156 15.60 -56.20 -30.21
CA THR A 156 16.61 -57.19 -29.82
C THR A 156 17.81 -56.54 -29.10
N ALA A 157 17.90 -55.21 -29.06
CA ALA A 157 19.00 -54.50 -28.42
C ALA A 157 18.83 -54.47 -26.90
N ASN A 158 19.89 -54.87 -26.18
CA ASN A 158 19.92 -54.81 -24.72
C ASN A 158 19.82 -53.35 -24.24
N PRO A 159 18.89 -53.00 -23.32
CA PRO A 159 18.67 -51.63 -22.86
C PRO A 159 19.91 -51.00 -22.21
N GLY A 160 20.85 -51.81 -21.70
CA GLY A 160 22.13 -51.36 -21.18
C GLY A 160 22.97 -50.56 -22.17
N THR A 161 22.85 -50.85 -23.46
CA THR A 161 23.58 -50.14 -24.52
C THR A 161 23.07 -48.72 -24.75
N THR A 162 21.79 -48.45 -24.47
CA THR A 162 21.12 -47.17 -24.75
C THR A 162 20.96 -46.33 -23.48
N TYR A 163 20.55 -46.96 -22.39
CA TYR A 163 20.18 -46.29 -21.15
C TYR A 163 21.17 -46.56 -20.00
N GLY A 164 22.14 -47.44 -20.18
CA GLY A 164 23.08 -47.86 -19.13
C GLY A 164 22.51 -48.94 -18.21
N GLY A 165 23.25 -49.24 -17.13
CA GLY A 165 22.94 -50.37 -16.24
C GLY A 165 23.28 -51.73 -16.85
N THR A 166 23.19 -52.77 -16.02
CA THR A 166 23.44 -54.15 -16.43
C THR A 166 22.13 -54.91 -16.48
N TRP A 167 21.88 -55.58 -17.60
CA TRP A 167 20.61 -56.22 -17.89
C TRP A 167 20.82 -57.62 -18.44
N LYS A 168 20.03 -58.57 -17.93
CA LYS A 168 19.98 -59.94 -18.41
C LYS A 168 18.68 -60.19 -19.13
N GLU A 169 18.76 -60.73 -20.35
CA GLU A 169 17.56 -61.15 -21.07
C GLU A 169 16.91 -62.36 -20.40
N CYS A 170 15.58 -62.33 -20.31
CA CYS A 170 14.74 -63.37 -19.78
C CYS A 170 13.98 -64.05 -20.92
N GLY A 171 13.79 -65.37 -20.81
CA GLY A 171 12.94 -66.10 -21.75
C GLY A 171 11.49 -65.63 -21.65
N THR A 172 10.83 -65.45 -22.80
CA THR A 172 9.42 -65.05 -22.90
C THR A 172 8.71 -65.83 -24.00
N THR A 173 7.44 -66.14 -23.78
CA THR A 173 6.54 -66.70 -24.81
C THR A 173 5.76 -65.61 -25.54
N LEU A 174 5.81 -64.37 -25.03
CA LEU A 174 5.20 -63.20 -25.66
C LEU A 174 6.11 -62.67 -26.78
N PRO A 175 5.54 -62.13 -27.87
CA PRO A 175 6.33 -61.42 -28.87
C PRO A 175 7.20 -60.32 -28.24
N GLY A 176 8.47 -60.25 -28.62
CA GLY A 176 9.44 -59.31 -28.09
C GLY A 176 10.42 -59.93 -27.08
N HIS A 177 11.05 -59.06 -26.29
CA HIS A 177 12.15 -59.39 -25.39
C HIS A 177 11.86 -58.80 -24.01
N ILE A 178 12.16 -59.56 -22.95
CA ILE A 178 12.09 -59.09 -21.57
C ILE A 178 13.50 -59.07 -20.99
N TYR A 179 13.90 -57.97 -20.37
CA TYR A 179 15.18 -57.83 -19.70
C TYR A 179 14.98 -57.56 -18.22
N GLN A 180 15.70 -58.27 -17.36
CA GLN A 180 15.77 -57.98 -15.94
C GLN A 180 17.02 -57.14 -15.64
N ARG A 181 16.86 -56.04 -14.90
CA ARG A 181 18.01 -55.28 -14.41
C ARG A 181 18.73 -56.03 -13.30
N THR A 182 20.03 -56.24 -13.46
CA THR A 182 20.85 -56.97 -12.48
C THR A 182 21.84 -56.08 -11.72
N ALA A 183 22.21 -54.91 -12.28
CA ALA A 183 23.01 -53.88 -11.61
C ALA A 183 22.76 -52.49 -12.20
#